data_AF-D3SWF7-F1
#
_entry.id   AF-D3SWF7-F1
#
_cell.length_a   1.000
_cell.length_b   1.000
_cell.length_c   1.000
_cell.angle_alpha   90.00
_cell.angle_beta   90.00
_cell.angle_gamma   90.00
#
_symmetry.space_group_name_H-M   'P 1'
#
loop_
_entity.id
_entity.type
_entity.pdbx_description
1 polymer ?
#
loop_
_entity_poly.entity_id
_entity_poly.type
_entity_poly.pdbx_seq_one_letter_code
_entity_poly.pdbx_strand_id
1 'polypeptide(L)'
;MATQQNTTEIEVTDLRPVLDLLQKPKLAEFYAVLRNGPTTIPAVLPQVSIGKTAAYDYCELLKAAGLLAEAGRENGSTVYETRDFELTIEIDGEQITVTPELARVLAERDENPEVDRFIDQYGIETLAEFLPLARAYATGSTTHRAIADSLDISRAAAFEMLGEILDILELTPESNHIHGGDVDETAAATVHDATPDESADTE
;
A
#
# COMPACT_ATOMS: atom_id res chain seq x y z
N MET A 1 44.49 -2.52 -15.82
CA MET A 1 43.95 -1.94 -14.56
C MET A 1 42.53 -2.45 -14.45
N ALA A 2 42.31 -3.47 -13.61
CA ALA A 2 40.98 -4.04 -13.41
C ALA A 2 40.32 -3.28 -12.26
N THR A 3 39.19 -2.66 -12.55
CA THR A 3 38.32 -2.03 -11.55
C THR A 3 37.71 -3.16 -10.71
N GLN A 4 38.12 -3.26 -9.45
CA GLN A 4 37.52 -4.16 -8.48
C GLN A 4 36.07 -3.72 -8.28
N GLN A 5 35.12 -4.47 -8.85
CA GLN A 5 33.72 -4.38 -8.45
C GLN A 5 33.65 -4.91 -7.03
N ASN A 6 33.59 -4.00 -6.06
CA ASN A 6 33.29 -4.34 -4.67
C ASN A 6 31.78 -4.62 -4.60
N THR A 7 31.37 -5.78 -5.10
CA THR A 7 30.04 -6.32 -4.85
C THR A 7 30.01 -6.64 -3.36
N THR A 8 29.35 -5.81 -2.56
CA THR A 8 29.05 -6.14 -1.18
C THR A 8 28.28 -7.46 -1.18
N GLU A 9 28.94 -8.57 -0.87
CA GLU A 9 28.29 -9.89 -0.80
C GLU A 9 27.12 -9.79 0.16
N ILE A 10 25.93 -10.14 -0.34
CA ILE A 10 24.70 -10.12 0.45
C ILE A 10 24.65 -11.44 1.22
N GLU A 11 25.16 -11.42 2.45
CA GLU A 11 25.07 -12.58 3.35
C GLU A 11 23.73 -12.56 4.10
N VAL A 12 22.68 -13.12 3.49
CA VAL A 12 21.44 -13.43 4.22
C VAL A 12 21.76 -14.54 5.22
N THR A 13 21.92 -14.16 6.48
CA THR A 13 22.35 -15.09 7.54
C THR A 13 21.16 -15.65 8.32
N ASP A 14 20.01 -14.96 8.29
CA ASP A 14 18.80 -15.35 9.01
C ASP A 14 17.52 -14.93 8.28
N LEU A 15 16.64 -15.89 7.98
CA LEU A 15 15.33 -15.62 7.37
C LEU A 15 14.23 -15.33 8.42
N ARG A 16 14.47 -15.60 9.71
CA ARG A 16 13.47 -15.39 10.77
C ARG A 16 12.98 -13.94 10.85
N PRO A 17 13.82 -12.90 10.69
CA PRO A 17 13.33 -11.51 10.71
C PRO A 17 12.35 -11.19 9.58
N VAL A 18 12.49 -11.83 8.41
CA VAL A 18 11.53 -11.69 7.29
C VAL A 18 10.18 -12.29 7.67
N LEU A 19 10.17 -13.44 8.34
CA LEU A 19 8.94 -14.06 8.83
C LEU A 19 8.34 -13.28 10.01
N ASP A 20 9.17 -12.73 10.89
CA ASP A 20 8.75 -11.89 12.00
C ASP A 20 8.03 -10.62 11.51
N LEU A 21 8.42 -10.06 10.37
CA LEU A 21 7.72 -8.93 9.74
C LEU A 21 6.26 -9.27 9.41
N LEU A 22 5.95 -10.55 9.15
CA LEU A 22 4.58 -10.99 8.87
C LEU A 22 3.72 -11.13 10.13
N GLN A 23 4.35 -11.22 11.31
CA GLN A 23 3.66 -11.55 12.57
C GLN A 23 3.71 -10.43 13.60
N LYS A 24 4.58 -9.43 13.42
CA LYS A 24 4.84 -8.39 14.41
C LYS A 24 4.52 -7.01 13.83
N PRO A 25 3.31 -6.45 14.05
CA PRO A 25 2.90 -5.12 13.58
C PRO A 25 3.96 -4.05 13.79
N LYS A 26 4.51 -3.98 15.00
CA LYS A 26 5.51 -2.99 15.38
C LYS A 26 6.85 -3.14 14.67
N LEU A 27 7.24 -4.36 14.29
CA LEU A 27 8.45 -4.58 13.49
C LEU A 27 8.20 -4.18 12.03
N ALA A 28 7.02 -4.49 11.49
CA ALA A 28 6.63 -4.09 10.14
C ALA A 28 6.50 -2.57 9.98
N GLU A 29 5.89 -1.89 10.95
CA GLU A 29 5.85 -0.42 11.05
C GLU A 29 7.27 0.17 11.04
N PHE A 30 8.13 -0.34 11.92
CA PHE A 30 9.51 0.13 12.04
C PHE A 30 10.30 -0.04 10.75
N TYR A 31 10.17 -1.19 10.11
CA TYR A 31 10.82 -1.46 8.83
C TYR A 31 10.26 -0.60 7.69
N ALA A 32 8.95 -0.34 7.65
CA ALA A 32 8.33 0.55 6.68
C ALA A 32 8.87 2.00 6.80
N VAL A 33 8.97 2.53 8.01
CA VAL A 33 9.55 3.88 8.23
C VAL A 33 11.03 3.93 7.82
N LEU A 34 11.79 2.88 8.11
CA LEU A 34 13.19 2.77 7.69
C LEU A 34 13.36 2.70 6.16
N ARG A 35 12.35 2.26 5.40
CA ARG A 35 12.38 2.21 3.93
C ARG A 35 12.24 3.58 3.26
N ASN A 36 11.80 4.61 3.98
CA ASN A 36 11.63 5.95 3.42
C ASN A 36 12.96 6.64 3.05
N GLY A 37 14.09 6.09 3.49
CA GLY A 37 15.43 6.51 3.08
C GLY A 37 16.48 6.31 4.18
N PRO A 38 17.75 6.65 3.90
CA PRO A 38 18.82 6.53 4.88
C PRO A 38 18.52 7.37 6.13
N THR A 39 18.56 6.74 7.31
CA THR A 39 18.14 7.39 8.55
C THR A 39 18.85 6.83 9.77
N THR A 40 18.64 7.43 10.94
CA THR A 40 19.21 6.99 12.22
C THR A 40 18.11 6.52 13.17
N ILE A 41 18.40 5.56 14.06
CA ILE A 41 17.43 5.06 15.03
C ILE A 41 16.80 6.19 15.87
N PRO A 42 17.56 7.20 16.38
CA PRO A 42 16.97 8.32 17.09
C PRO A 42 16.01 9.19 16.26
N ALA A 43 16.19 9.27 14.94
CA ALA A 43 15.32 10.03 14.04
C ALA A 43 14.03 9.27 13.69
N VAL A 44 14.08 7.93 13.69
CA VAL A 44 12.91 7.07 13.44
C VAL A 44 12.05 6.92 14.69
N LEU A 45 12.65 6.85 15.88
CA LEU A 45 11.92 6.61 17.14
C LEU A 45 10.66 7.47 17.38
N PRO A 46 10.61 8.77 17.03
CA PRO A 46 9.40 9.59 17.19
C PRO A 46 8.26 9.23 16.24
N GLN A 47 8.52 8.48 15.16
CA GLN A 47 7.56 8.13 14.11
C GLN A 47 6.93 6.76 14.31
N VAL A 48 7.43 5.98 15.28
CA VAL A 48 7.03 4.58 15.49
C VAL A 48 6.62 4.34 16.93
N SER A 49 5.64 3.46 17.15
CA SER A 49 5.09 3.20 18.49
C SER A 49 5.87 2.15 19.29
N ILE A 50 7.21 2.23 19.27
CA ILE A 50 8.13 1.31 19.96
C ILE A 50 9.10 2.00 20.91
N GLY A 51 9.49 1.29 21.96
CA GLY A 51 10.51 1.76 22.90
C GLY A 51 11.92 1.73 22.30
N LYS A 52 12.81 2.59 22.82
CA LYS A 52 14.22 2.68 22.38
C LYS A 52 14.91 1.32 22.31
N THR A 53 14.81 0.50 23.36
CA THR A 53 15.44 -0.83 23.39
C THR A 53 14.94 -1.71 22.25
N ALA A 54 13.62 -1.76 22.05
CA ALA A 54 13.02 -2.55 20.97
C ALA A 54 13.48 -2.08 19.58
N ALA A 55 13.64 -0.78 19.35
CA ALA A 55 14.14 -0.26 18.08
C ALA A 55 15.58 -0.72 17.77
N TYR A 56 16.46 -0.75 18.78
CA TYR A 56 17.81 -1.29 18.59
C TYR A 56 17.80 -2.81 18.40
N ASP A 57 16.96 -3.54 19.14
CA ASP A 57 16.82 -4.99 18.97
C ASP A 57 16.30 -5.33 17.56
N TYR A 58 15.29 -4.61 17.09
CA TYR A 58 14.75 -4.75 15.73
C TYR A 58 15.77 -4.40 14.66
N CYS A 59 16.59 -3.37 14.88
CA CYS A 59 17.68 -3.03 13.96
C CYS A 59 18.67 -4.19 13.82
N GLU A 60 19.09 -4.81 14.91
CA GLU A 60 20.01 -5.96 14.86
C GLU A 60 19.37 -7.19 14.18
N LEU A 61 18.08 -7.44 14.40
CA LEU A 61 17.35 -8.49 13.67
C LEU A 61 17.33 -8.21 12.15
N LEU A 62 16.99 -7.00 11.74
CA LEU A 62 16.93 -6.63 10.31
C LEU A 62 18.32 -6.67 9.65
N LYS A 63 19.38 -6.32 10.38
CA LYS A 63 20.77 -6.48 9.93
C LYS A 63 21.14 -7.95 9.72
N ALA A 64 20.76 -8.83 10.65
CA ALA A 64 21.04 -10.26 10.55
C ALA A 64 20.33 -10.92 9.33
N ALA A 65 19.17 -10.39 8.93
CA ALA A 65 18.49 -10.77 7.70
C ALA A 65 19.04 -10.13 6.43
N GLY A 66 20.01 -9.21 6.54
CA GLY A 66 20.56 -8.47 5.42
C GLY A 66 19.65 -7.36 4.88
N LEU A 67 18.53 -7.09 5.56
CA LEU A 67 17.53 -6.06 5.21
C LEU A 67 17.99 -4.64 5.59
N LEU A 68 18.93 -4.53 6.54
CA LEU A 68 19.55 -3.27 6.93
C LEU A 68 21.06 -3.31 6.75
N ALA A 69 21.63 -2.20 6.29
CA ALA A 69 23.07 -2.00 6.20
C ALA A 69 23.49 -0.67 6.84
N GLU A 70 24.68 -0.64 7.43
CA GLU A 70 25.27 0.61 7.91
C GLU A 70 25.84 1.40 6.73
N ALA A 71 25.28 2.59 6.48
CA ALA A 71 25.66 3.46 5.37
C ALA A 71 26.64 4.58 5.79
N GLY A 72 26.79 4.84 7.08
CA GLY A 72 27.73 5.83 7.58
C GLY A 72 27.42 6.33 8.99
N ARG A 73 27.86 7.56 9.27
CA ARG A 73 27.59 8.25 10.55
C ARG A 73 27.16 9.69 10.31
N GLU A 74 26.17 10.11 11.08
CA GLU A 74 25.66 11.48 11.11
C GLU A 74 25.42 11.89 12.56
N ASN A 75 25.95 13.05 12.97
CA ASN A 75 25.78 13.60 14.33
C ASN A 75 26.07 12.59 15.46
N GLY A 76 27.07 11.72 15.26
CA GLY A 76 27.46 10.69 16.24
C GLY A 76 26.56 9.45 16.26
N SER A 77 25.53 9.38 15.42
CA SER A 77 24.65 8.22 15.25
C SER A 77 24.99 7.45 13.98
N THR A 78 24.81 6.13 14.00
CA THR A 78 24.93 5.30 12.80
C THR A 78 23.74 5.55 11.88
N VAL A 79 24.03 5.78 10.60
CA VAL A 79 23.03 5.88 9.53
C VAL A 79 22.84 4.50 8.94
N TYR A 80 21.58 4.09 8.82
CA TYR A 80 21.17 2.82 8.24
C TYR A 80 20.50 3.08 6.90
N GLU A 81 20.80 2.21 5.94
CA GLU A 81 20.11 2.12 4.66
C GLU A 81 19.37 0.79 4.61
N THR A 82 18.11 0.87 4.21
CA THR A 82 17.22 -0.29 4.12
C THR A 82 17.24 -0.86 2.72
N ARG A 83 17.22 -2.18 2.63
CA ARG A 83 17.14 -2.91 1.36
C ARG A 83 15.77 -3.53 1.22
N ASP A 84 15.20 -3.45 0.03
CA ASP A 84 13.94 -4.14 -0.26
C ASP A 84 14.16 -5.67 -0.33
N PHE A 85 13.08 -6.44 -0.19
CA PHE A 85 13.13 -7.90 -0.32
C PHE A 85 11.92 -8.44 -1.07
N GLU A 86 12.14 -9.56 -1.76
CA GLU A 86 11.09 -10.40 -2.29
C GLU A 86 11.41 -11.83 -1.88
N LEU A 87 10.46 -12.50 -1.21
CA LEU A 87 10.58 -13.89 -0.82
C LEU A 87 9.42 -14.68 -1.43
N THR A 88 9.71 -15.52 -2.41
CA THR A 88 8.70 -16.43 -2.97
C THR A 88 8.71 -17.74 -2.21
N ILE A 89 7.55 -18.13 -1.70
CA ILE A 89 7.31 -19.39 -1.01
C ILE A 89 6.43 -20.25 -1.91
N GLU A 90 6.86 -21.48 -2.20
CA GLU A 90 6.06 -22.46 -2.92
C GLU A 90 5.64 -23.59 -1.98
N ILE A 91 4.33 -23.85 -1.87
CA ILE A 91 3.76 -24.94 -1.07
C ILE A 91 2.77 -25.69 -1.96
N ASP A 92 2.99 -26.99 -2.16
CA ASP A 92 2.12 -27.86 -2.97
C ASP A 92 1.79 -27.31 -4.38
N GLY A 93 2.72 -26.55 -4.97
CA GLY A 93 2.59 -25.94 -6.30
C GLY A 93 1.91 -24.57 -6.32
N GLU A 94 1.50 -24.05 -5.16
CA GLU A 94 1.00 -22.69 -4.98
C GLU A 94 2.14 -21.76 -4.57
N GLN A 95 2.24 -20.59 -5.21
CA GLN A 95 3.31 -19.62 -4.98
C GLN A 95 2.76 -18.34 -4.38
N ILE A 96 3.40 -17.89 -3.30
CA ILE A 96 3.11 -16.59 -2.68
C ILE A 96 4.40 -15.79 -2.62
N THR A 97 4.39 -14.58 -3.15
CA THR A 97 5.51 -13.64 -3.06
C THR A 97 5.28 -12.69 -1.90
N VAL A 98 6.12 -12.81 -0.89
CA VAL A 98 6.14 -11.95 0.28
C VAL A 98 7.00 -10.71 -0.02
N THR A 99 6.37 -9.54 0.10
CA THR A 99 6.99 -8.21 -0.02
C THR A 99 6.89 -7.46 1.30
N PRO A 100 7.65 -6.37 1.51
CA PRO A 100 7.47 -5.51 2.68
C PRO A 100 6.06 -5.00 2.88
N GLU A 101 5.34 -4.75 1.79
CA GLU A 101 3.98 -4.22 1.82
C GLU A 101 3.00 -5.27 2.29
N LEU A 102 3.16 -6.50 1.79
CA LEU A 102 2.37 -7.63 2.26
C LEU A 102 2.62 -7.84 3.74
N ALA A 103 3.88 -7.77 4.19
CA ALA A 103 4.20 -7.86 5.60
C ALA A 103 3.55 -6.72 6.40
N ARG A 104 3.59 -5.48 5.90
CA ARG A 104 2.98 -4.33 6.57
C ARG A 104 1.47 -4.50 6.74
N VAL A 105 0.76 -4.94 5.70
CA VAL A 105 -0.69 -5.14 5.77
C VAL A 105 -1.05 -6.37 6.63
N LEU A 106 -0.33 -7.50 6.47
CA LEU A 106 -0.57 -8.69 7.29
C LEU A 106 -0.37 -8.43 8.78
N ALA A 107 0.57 -7.54 9.12
CA ALA A 107 0.84 -7.26 10.51
C ALA A 107 -0.27 -6.44 11.19
N GLU A 108 -1.17 -5.80 10.44
CA GLU A 108 -2.36 -5.12 10.97
C GLU A 108 -3.53 -6.09 11.23
N ARG A 109 -3.42 -7.37 10.82
CA ARG A 109 -4.50 -8.36 10.91
C ARG A 109 -5.17 -8.43 12.29
N ASP A 110 -4.38 -8.46 13.36
CA ASP A 110 -4.91 -8.61 14.73
C ASP A 110 -5.67 -7.36 15.23
N GLU A 111 -5.36 -6.19 14.68
CA GLU A 111 -5.91 -4.89 15.12
C GLU A 111 -6.88 -4.28 14.09
N ASN A 112 -6.95 -4.85 12.88
CA ASN A 112 -7.80 -4.40 11.77
C ASN A 112 -8.80 -5.49 11.33
N PRO A 113 -10.06 -5.43 11.79
CA PRO A 113 -11.08 -6.43 11.46
C PRO A 113 -11.46 -6.52 9.98
N GLU A 114 -11.18 -5.50 9.16
CA GLU A 114 -11.42 -5.56 7.73
C GLU A 114 -10.33 -6.39 7.03
N VAL A 115 -9.06 -6.18 7.41
CA VAL A 115 -7.93 -6.98 6.93
C VAL A 115 -8.11 -8.45 7.31
N ASP A 116 -8.46 -8.74 8.57
CA ASP A 116 -8.67 -10.11 9.04
C ASP A 116 -9.79 -10.82 8.27
N ARG A 117 -10.94 -10.15 8.10
CA ARG A 117 -12.07 -10.70 7.33
C ARG A 117 -11.72 -10.91 5.86
N PHE A 118 -10.97 -9.99 5.27
CA PHE A 118 -10.56 -10.11 3.87
C PHE A 118 -9.67 -11.35 3.67
N ILE A 119 -8.68 -11.54 4.54
CA ILE A 119 -7.79 -12.71 4.50
C ILE A 119 -8.56 -14.00 4.74
N ASP A 120 -9.47 -14.03 5.71
CA ASP A 120 -10.28 -15.21 6.01
C ASP A 120 -11.21 -15.60 4.86
N GLN A 121 -11.67 -14.62 4.07
CA GLN A 121 -12.59 -14.87 2.97
C GLN A 121 -11.89 -15.15 1.63
N TYR A 122 -10.79 -14.45 1.33
CA TYR A 122 -10.14 -14.47 0.01
C TYR A 122 -8.70 -14.97 0.03
N GLY A 123 -8.12 -15.23 1.21
CA GLY A 123 -6.75 -15.71 1.34
C GLY A 123 -5.67 -14.63 1.27
N ILE A 124 -4.44 -15.04 1.61
CA ILE A 124 -3.26 -14.16 1.62
C ILE A 124 -2.75 -13.95 0.18
N GLU A 125 -2.91 -14.96 -0.67
CA GLU A 125 -2.61 -14.93 -2.09
C GLU A 125 -3.36 -13.80 -2.80
N THR A 126 -4.67 -13.68 -2.57
CA THR A 126 -5.48 -12.60 -3.14
C THR A 126 -5.05 -11.24 -2.60
N LEU A 127 -4.70 -11.16 -1.31
CA LEU A 127 -4.15 -9.92 -0.73
C LEU A 127 -2.83 -9.53 -1.38
N ALA A 128 -1.93 -10.50 -1.62
CA ALA A 128 -0.65 -10.27 -2.28
C ALA A 128 -0.84 -9.73 -3.71
N GLU A 129 -1.80 -10.27 -4.45
CA GLU A 129 -2.19 -9.77 -5.79
C GLU A 129 -2.87 -8.40 -5.74
N PHE A 130 -3.56 -8.08 -4.64
CA PHE A 130 -4.24 -6.79 -4.47
C PHE A 130 -3.25 -5.62 -4.36
N LEU A 131 -2.15 -5.78 -3.62
CA LEU A 131 -1.21 -4.69 -3.33
C LEU A 131 -0.69 -3.94 -4.57
N PRO A 132 -0.19 -4.59 -5.63
CA PRO A 132 0.23 -3.89 -6.84
C PRO A 132 -0.95 -3.18 -7.54
N LEU A 133 -2.17 -3.73 -7.45
CA LEU A 133 -3.37 -3.09 -8.00
C LEU A 133 -3.78 -1.86 -7.19
N ALA A 134 -3.63 -1.88 -5.86
CA ALA A 134 -3.85 -0.71 -5.01
C ALA A 134 -2.87 0.43 -5.33
N ARG A 135 -1.59 0.11 -5.60
CA ARG A 135 -0.63 1.10 -6.11
C ARG A 135 -1.04 1.65 -7.47
N ALA A 136 -1.43 0.79 -8.40
CA ALA A 136 -1.94 1.22 -9.70
C ALA A 136 -3.19 2.10 -9.57
N TYR A 137 -4.03 1.87 -8.56
CA TYR A 137 -5.17 2.73 -8.27
C TYR A 137 -4.71 4.08 -7.74
N ALA A 138 -3.74 4.09 -6.83
CA ALA A 138 -3.18 5.32 -6.29
C ALA A 138 -2.57 6.21 -7.40
N THR A 139 -2.01 5.62 -8.46
CA THR A 139 -1.48 6.35 -9.63
C THR A 139 -2.52 6.55 -10.76
N GLY A 140 -3.81 6.37 -10.48
CA GLY A 140 -4.89 6.56 -11.46
C GLY A 140 -4.89 5.59 -12.65
N SER A 141 -4.06 4.53 -12.60
CA SER A 141 -3.86 3.56 -13.69
C SER A 141 -4.90 2.44 -13.71
N THR A 142 -5.65 2.26 -12.62
CA THR A 142 -6.80 1.34 -12.54
C THR A 142 -7.93 1.95 -11.72
N THR A 143 -9.08 1.26 -11.67
CA THR A 143 -10.25 1.64 -10.87
C THR A 143 -10.59 0.53 -9.89
N HIS A 144 -11.20 0.84 -8.75
CA HIS A 144 -11.63 -0.20 -7.79
C HIS A 144 -12.51 -1.28 -8.47
N ARG A 145 -13.33 -0.92 -9.47
CA ARG A 145 -14.15 -1.87 -10.23
C ARG A 145 -13.28 -2.86 -11.01
N ALA A 146 -12.25 -2.37 -11.69
CA ALA A 146 -11.33 -3.21 -12.44
C ALA A 146 -10.50 -4.12 -11.50
N ILE A 147 -10.18 -3.66 -10.30
CA ILE A 147 -9.54 -4.50 -9.26
C ILE A 147 -10.49 -5.63 -8.87
N ALA A 148 -11.74 -5.32 -8.53
CA ALA A 148 -12.74 -6.33 -8.16
C ALA A 148 -12.91 -7.40 -9.25
N ASP A 149 -13.01 -6.95 -10.51
CA ASP A 149 -13.14 -7.85 -11.66
C ASP A 149 -11.87 -8.70 -11.89
N SER A 150 -10.68 -8.17 -11.58
CA SER A 150 -9.41 -8.89 -11.78
C SER A 150 -9.16 -9.96 -10.72
N LEU A 151 -9.57 -9.68 -9.47
CA LEU A 151 -9.38 -10.58 -8.32
C LEU A 151 -10.59 -11.52 -8.09
N ASP A 152 -11.62 -11.45 -8.94
CA ASP A 152 -12.89 -12.17 -8.77
C ASP A 152 -13.54 -11.99 -7.38
N ILE A 153 -13.48 -10.77 -6.85
CA ILE A 153 -14.05 -10.40 -5.55
C ILE A 153 -15.24 -9.45 -5.70
N SER A 154 -16.06 -9.33 -4.65
CA SER A 154 -17.16 -8.37 -4.67
C SER A 154 -16.65 -6.92 -4.74
N ARG A 155 -17.38 -6.05 -5.44
CA ARG A 155 -17.04 -4.61 -5.51
C ARG A 155 -17.00 -3.94 -4.14
N ALA A 156 -17.85 -4.38 -3.21
CA ALA A 156 -17.84 -3.90 -1.84
C ALA A 156 -16.55 -4.27 -1.13
N ALA A 157 -16.15 -5.55 -1.16
CA ALA A 157 -14.90 -6.02 -0.58
C ALA A 157 -13.67 -5.34 -1.20
N ALA A 158 -13.67 -5.14 -2.52
CA ALA A 158 -12.60 -4.42 -3.19
C ALA A 158 -12.52 -2.96 -2.73
N PHE A 159 -13.65 -2.27 -2.58
CA PHE A 159 -13.66 -0.88 -2.12
C PHE A 159 -13.21 -0.75 -0.65
N GLU A 160 -13.71 -1.62 0.22
CA GLU A 160 -13.37 -1.66 1.64
C GLU A 160 -11.87 -1.95 1.83
N MET A 161 -11.37 -3.04 1.26
CA MET A 161 -9.97 -3.44 1.40
C MET A 161 -9.01 -2.42 0.73
N LEU A 162 -9.40 -1.82 -0.38
CA LEU A 162 -8.60 -0.76 -1.00
C LEU A 162 -8.46 0.44 -0.06
N GLY A 163 -9.51 0.82 0.66
CA GLY A 163 -9.44 1.88 1.68
C GLY A 163 -8.40 1.59 2.75
N GLU A 164 -8.43 0.37 3.30
CA GLU A 164 -7.48 -0.08 4.32
C GLU A 164 -6.04 -0.12 3.80
N ILE A 165 -5.80 -0.65 2.60
CA ILE A 165 -4.45 -0.69 2.02
C ILE A 165 -3.90 0.72 1.80
N LEU A 166 -4.73 1.64 1.30
CA LEU A 166 -4.29 3.02 1.07
C LEU A 166 -3.91 3.72 2.38
N ASP A 167 -4.66 3.48 3.47
CA ASP A 167 -4.36 4.03 4.79
C ASP A 167 -3.08 3.41 5.39
N ILE A 168 -3.00 2.08 5.45
CA ILE A 168 -1.87 1.34 6.04
C ILE A 168 -0.55 1.63 5.34
N LEU A 169 -0.58 1.77 4.01
CA LEU A 169 0.60 2.05 3.19
C LEU A 169 0.81 3.54 2.91
N GLU A 170 -0.01 4.41 3.51
CA GLU A 170 0.03 5.88 3.34
C GLU A 170 0.00 6.31 1.86
N LEU A 171 -0.73 5.58 1.03
CA LEU A 171 -0.85 5.85 -0.40
C LEU A 171 -1.93 6.89 -0.63
N THR A 172 -1.53 8.04 -1.16
CA THR A 172 -2.47 9.08 -1.58
C THR A 172 -2.90 8.82 -3.02
N PRO A 173 -4.19 8.57 -3.31
CA PRO A 173 -4.64 8.48 -4.67
C PRO A 173 -4.47 9.82 -5.36
N GLU A 174 -3.93 9.82 -6.58
CA GLU A 174 -3.95 10.97 -7.45
C GLU A 174 -5.40 11.43 -7.56
N SER A 175 -5.65 12.67 -7.14
CA SER A 175 -6.93 13.33 -7.34
C SER A 175 -7.23 13.28 -8.82
N ASN A 176 -8.01 12.29 -9.25
CA ASN A 176 -8.49 12.25 -10.60
C ASN A 176 -9.34 13.51 -10.71
N HIS A 177 -8.87 14.51 -11.44
CA HIS A 177 -9.70 15.60 -11.91
C HIS A 177 -10.75 14.92 -12.78
N ILE A 178 -11.81 14.45 -12.14
CA ILE A 178 -12.98 13.92 -12.82
C ILE A 178 -13.48 15.11 -13.61
N HIS A 179 -13.19 15.08 -14.90
CA HIS A 179 -13.75 15.98 -15.88
C HIS A 179 -15.27 15.81 -15.74
N GLY A 180 -15.90 16.77 -15.07
CA GLY A 180 -17.34 16.92 -15.11
C GLY A 180 -17.71 17.14 -16.57
N GLY A 181 -18.07 16.06 -17.24
CA GLY A 181 -18.47 16.08 -18.63
C GLY A 181 -19.60 17.09 -18.80
N ASP A 182 -19.36 18.03 -19.70
CA ASP A 182 -20.28 18.45 -20.74
C ASP A 182 -21.77 18.30 -20.37
N VAL A 183 -22.32 19.37 -19.79
CA VAL A 183 -23.73 19.68 -20.05
C VAL A 183 -23.84 19.97 -21.54
N ASP A 184 -24.40 18.99 -22.26
CA ASP A 184 -24.90 19.12 -23.61
C ASP A 184 -25.97 20.24 -23.65
N GLU A 185 -25.53 21.48 -23.85
CA GLU A 185 -26.39 22.60 -24.18
C GLU A 185 -26.35 22.81 -25.70
N THR A 186 -26.92 21.89 -26.47
CA THR A 186 -27.41 22.24 -27.83
C THR A 186 -28.69 21.51 -28.24
N ALA A 187 -29.79 22.23 -28.03
CA ALA A 187 -30.92 22.40 -28.96
C ALA A 187 -31.76 21.18 -29.38
N ALA A 188 -33.03 21.20 -28.94
CA ALA A 188 -34.14 20.73 -29.76
C ALA A 188 -35.35 21.69 -29.68
N ALA A 189 -35.56 22.36 -30.82
CA ALA A 189 -36.85 22.72 -31.43
C ALA A 189 -37.76 23.80 -30.80
N THR A 190 -37.75 24.96 -31.46
CA THR A 190 -38.89 25.88 -31.63
C THR A 190 -40.07 25.18 -32.35
N VAL A 191 -41.25 25.84 -32.23
CA VAL A 191 -42.56 25.61 -32.89
C VAL A 191 -43.44 24.66 -32.06
N HIS A 192 -44.59 25.00 -31.50
CA HIS A 192 -45.68 25.93 -31.86
C HIS A 192 -46.51 26.12 -30.58
N ASP A 193 -46.93 27.33 -30.21
CA ASP A 193 -48.23 27.45 -29.53
C ASP A 193 -48.90 28.76 -29.91
N ALA A 194 -50.11 28.59 -30.44
CA ALA A 194 -50.95 29.61 -30.99
C ALA A 194 -51.74 30.28 -29.87
N THR A 195 -51.92 31.59 -29.97
CA THR A 195 -53.00 32.27 -29.27
C THR A 195 -54.34 31.82 -29.85
N PRO A 196 -55.31 31.46 -29.00
CA PRO A 196 -56.66 32.00 -29.14
C PRO A 196 -57.14 32.49 -27.77
N ASP A 197 -57.59 33.73 -27.66
CA ASP A 197 -58.88 34.29 -28.11
C ASP A 197 -59.75 34.52 -26.87
N GLU A 198 -60.07 35.80 -26.75
CA GLU A 198 -61.11 36.46 -25.99
C GLU A 198 -62.27 35.56 -25.53
N SER A 199 -62.53 35.57 -24.21
CA SER A 199 -63.88 35.42 -23.68
C SER A 199 -63.95 36.16 -22.34
N ALA A 200 -64.44 37.40 -22.42
CA ALA A 200 -65.02 38.08 -21.29
C ALA A 200 -66.29 37.31 -20.90
N ASP A 201 -66.31 36.74 -19.70
CA ASP A 201 -67.54 36.27 -19.08
C ASP A 201 -68.03 37.32 -18.08
N THR A 202 -69.33 37.55 -18.15
CA THR A 202 -70.10 38.59 -17.49
C THR A 202 -70.87 37.94 -16.36
N GLU A 203 -70.67 38.40 -15.12
CA GLU A 203 -71.73 38.50 -14.11
C GLU A 203 -71.37 39.48 -13.00
#